data_AF-A0A537S904-F1
#
_entry.id   AF-A0A537S904-F1
#
_cell.length_a   1.000
_cell.length_b   1.000
_cell.length_c   1.000
_cell.angle_alpha   90.00
_cell.angle_beta   90.00
_cell.angle_gamma   90.00
#
_symmetry.space_group_name_H-M   'P 1'
#
loop_
_entity.id
_entity.type
_entity.pdbx_description
1 polymer ?
#
loop_
_entity_poly.entity_id
_entity_poly.type
_entity_poly.pdbx_seq_one_letter_code
_entity_poly.pdbx_strand_id
1 'polypeptide(L)'
;MLSRLILLGLQLIAAWFAAPFIVRYIPGLGRMQLFVFAVVFAVVVWIVGLVLSQVLREAGMPTSSTLVSALIVALIGAALVTWLPVFVPDVRGAMRALPDLAYPLIGAVLGYHIKR
;
A
#
# COMPACT_ATOMS: atom_id res chain seq x y z
N MET A 1 16.73 12.46 7.90
CA MET A 1 16.73 11.13 7.21
C MET A 1 16.10 10.04 8.08
N LEU A 2 16.50 9.93 9.36
CA LEU A 2 15.94 8.95 10.31
C LEU A 2 14.41 9.06 10.45
N SER A 3 13.87 10.27 10.55
CA SER A 3 12.43 10.56 10.59
C SER A 3 11.65 9.93 9.42
N ARG A 4 12.23 9.91 8.22
CA ARG A 4 11.60 9.34 7.02
C ARG A 4 11.61 7.80 7.06
N LEU A 5 12.70 7.21 7.55
CA LEU A 5 12.79 5.75 7.74
C LEU A 5 11.81 5.26 8.81
N ILE A 6 11.69 5.99 9.92
CA ILE A 6 10.72 5.70 10.98
C ILE A 6 9.30 5.75 10.41
N LEU A 7 8.99 6.79 9.62
CA LEU A 7 7.68 6.95 9.01
C LEU A 7 7.36 5.81 8.04
N LEU A 8 8.31 5.41 7.20
CA LEU A 8 8.15 4.28 6.28
C LEU A 8 7.91 2.98 7.05
N GLY A 9 8.69 2.72 8.11
CA GLY A 9 8.52 1.54 8.97
C GLY A 9 7.14 1.52 9.64
N LEU A 10 6.71 2.63 10.23
CA LEU A 10 5.40 2.72 10.87
C LEU A 10 4.26 2.59 9.87
N GLN A 11 4.39 3.16 8.67
CA GLN A 11 3.39 3.00 7.61
C GLN A 11 3.22 1.55 7.20
N LEU A 12 4.32 0.82 6.97
CA LEU A 12 4.27 -0.59 6.64
C LEU A 12 3.60 -1.41 7.74
N ILE A 13 4.04 -1.23 8.99
CA ILE A 13 3.49 -1.97 10.13
C ILE A 13 2.01 -1.63 10.32
N ALA A 14 1.67 -0.35 10.44
CA ALA A 14 0.30 0.08 10.69
C ALA A 14 -0.64 -0.36 9.57
N ALA A 15 -0.24 -0.21 8.31
CA ALA A 15 -1.06 -0.60 7.18
C ALA A 15 -1.24 -2.12 7.10
N TRP A 16 -0.18 -2.90 7.34
CA TRP A 16 -0.24 -4.37 7.34
C TRP A 16 -1.23 -4.92 8.38
N PHE A 17 -1.29 -4.32 9.57
CA PHE A 17 -2.21 -4.76 10.62
C PHE A 17 -3.62 -4.14 10.52
N ALA A 18 -3.73 -2.88 10.13
CA ALA A 18 -5.02 -2.19 10.07
C ALA A 18 -5.85 -2.58 8.84
N ALA A 19 -5.24 -2.77 7.67
CA ALA A 19 -5.96 -3.11 6.44
C ALA A 19 -6.81 -4.39 6.54
N PRO A 20 -6.32 -5.54 7.05
CA PRO A 20 -7.14 -6.73 7.17
C PRO A 20 -8.27 -6.57 8.19
N PHE A 21 -8.11 -5.70 9.20
CA PHE A 21 -9.20 -5.38 10.13
C PHE A 21 -10.31 -4.60 9.44
N ILE A 22 -9.96 -3.62 8.59
CA ILE A 22 -10.92 -2.81 7.84
C ILE A 22 -11.64 -3.65 6.77
N VAL A 23 -10.91 -4.47 6.02
CA VAL A 23 -11.49 -5.29 4.94
C VAL A 23 -12.50 -6.32 5.45
N ARG A 24 -12.43 -6.74 6.71
CA ARG A 24 -13.45 -7.64 7.32
C ARG A 24 -14.87 -7.05 7.34
N TYR A 25 -14.98 -5.73 7.33
CA TYR A 25 -16.28 -5.04 7.28
C TYR A 25 -16.80 -4.86 5.86
N ILE A 26 -16.00 -5.19 4.83
CA ILE A 26 -16.36 -5.06 3.42
C ILE A 26 -16.79 -6.44 2.92
N PRO A 27 -17.94 -6.57 2.22
CA PRO A 27 -18.35 -7.84 1.64
C PRO A 27 -17.28 -8.39 0.69
N GLY A 28 -16.97 -9.67 0.82
CA GLY A 28 -15.91 -10.32 0.04
C GLY A 28 -16.21 -10.30 -1.46
N LEU A 29 -15.39 -9.59 -2.24
CA LEU A 29 -15.53 -9.48 -3.70
C LEU A 29 -14.79 -10.60 -4.47
N GLY A 30 -14.49 -11.72 -3.82
CA GLY A 30 -13.79 -12.87 -4.42
C GLY A 30 -12.48 -12.46 -5.11
N ARG A 31 -12.42 -12.62 -6.44
CA ARG A 31 -11.22 -12.30 -7.24
C ARG A 31 -10.84 -10.81 -7.22
N MET A 32 -11.77 -9.91 -6.90
CA MET A 32 -11.49 -8.46 -6.80
C MET A 32 -11.04 -8.02 -5.41
N GLN A 33 -10.94 -8.95 -4.44
CA GLN A 33 -10.60 -8.62 -3.07
C GLN A 33 -9.22 -7.96 -2.93
N LEU A 34 -8.24 -8.34 -3.78
CA LEU A 34 -6.92 -7.71 -3.82
C LEU A 34 -6.99 -6.20 -4.15
N PHE A 35 -7.94 -5.77 -4.98
CA PHE A 35 -8.14 -4.36 -5.30
C PHE A 35 -8.75 -3.60 -4.12
N VAL A 36 -9.66 -4.23 -3.37
CA VAL A 36 -10.18 -3.65 -2.11
C VAL A 36 -9.05 -3.44 -1.13
N PHE A 37 -8.17 -4.44 -0.96
CA PHE A 37 -6.97 -4.29 -0.15
C PHE A 37 -6.08 -3.15 -0.63
N ALA A 38 -5.85 -3.01 -1.95
CA ALA A 38 -5.06 -1.90 -2.50
C ALA A 38 -5.63 -0.52 -2.12
N VAL A 39 -6.94 -0.34 -2.25
CA VAL A 39 -7.62 0.91 -1.86
C VAL A 39 -7.46 1.15 -0.36
N VAL A 40 -7.73 0.15 0.46
CA VAL A 40 -7.63 0.26 1.92
C VAL A 40 -6.19 0.55 2.34
N PHE A 41 -5.20 -0.13 1.77
CA PHE A 41 -3.78 0.12 2.03
C PHE A 41 -3.39 1.56 1.68
N ALA A 42 -3.79 2.07 0.52
CA ALA A 42 -3.50 3.45 0.12
C ALA A 42 -4.08 4.48 1.10
N VAL A 43 -5.34 4.29 1.51
CA VAL A 43 -5.99 5.16 2.49
C VAL A 43 -5.29 5.09 3.85
N VAL A 44 -5.00 3.88 4.34
CA VAL A 44 -4.34 3.71 5.64
C VAL A 44 -2.93 4.29 5.63
N VAL A 45 -2.11 4.01 4.61
CA VAL A 45 -0.75 4.56 4.47
C VAL A 45 -0.80 6.09 4.47
N TRP A 46 -1.76 6.69 3.76
CA TRP A 46 -1.94 8.13 3.73
C TRP A 46 -2.37 8.70 5.10
N ILE A 47 -3.36 8.11 5.77
CA ILE A 47 -3.81 8.53 7.11
C ILE A 47 -2.65 8.44 8.11
N VAL A 48 -1.94 7.32 8.12
CA VAL A 48 -0.77 7.10 8.98
C VAL A 48 0.30 8.15 8.68
N GLY A 49 0.59 8.41 7.40
CA GLY A 49 1.51 9.47 6.99
C GLY A 49 1.08 10.87 7.45
N LEU A 50 -0.22 11.14 7.45
CA LEU A 50 -0.79 12.41 7.91
C LEU A 50 -0.64 12.55 9.43
N VAL A 51 -1.03 11.55 10.20
CA VAL A 51 -0.88 11.54 11.67
C VAL A 51 0.59 11.66 12.07
N LEU A 52 1.48 10.89 11.44
CA LEU A 52 2.91 10.96 11.73
C LEU A 52 3.54 12.28 11.31
N SER A 53 3.04 12.97 10.27
CA SER A 53 3.56 14.30 9.91
C SER A 53 3.32 15.36 10.99
N GLN A 54 2.31 15.16 11.85
CA GLN A 54 2.06 16.04 13.00
C GLN A 54 3.00 15.76 14.18
N VAL A 55 3.46 14.51 14.31
CA VAL A 55 4.35 14.08 15.40
C VAL A 55 5.82 14.28 15.02
N LEU A 56 6.19 14.01 13.77
CA LEU A 56 7.55 14.15 13.28
C LEU A 56 7.76 15.52 12.65
N ARG A 57 8.53 16.37 13.33
CA ARG A 57 8.83 17.76 12.92
C ARG A 57 9.39 17.94 11.49
N GLU A 58 10.04 16.92 10.95
CA GLU A 58 10.68 16.97 9.61
C GLU A 58 9.86 16.29 8.50
N ALA A 59 8.72 15.70 8.88
CA ALA A 59 7.87 14.96 7.98
C ALA A 59 6.89 15.93 7.32
N GLY A 60 7.19 16.40 6.11
CA GLY A 60 6.28 17.27 5.34
C GLY A 60 4.86 16.69 5.24
N MET A 61 3.85 17.56 5.28
CA MET A 61 2.43 17.18 5.28
C MET A 61 2.02 16.52 3.95
N PRO A 62 1.39 15.33 3.99
CA PRO A 62 0.86 14.70 2.79
C PRO A 62 -0.36 15.44 2.25
N THR A 63 -0.41 15.64 0.94
CA THR A 63 -1.51 16.31 0.24
C THR A 63 -2.46 15.30 -0.42
N SER A 64 -3.60 15.73 -0.96
CA SER A 64 -4.50 14.86 -1.73
C SER A 64 -3.81 14.20 -2.93
N SER A 65 -2.79 14.86 -3.51
CA SER A 65 -1.98 14.26 -4.59
C SER A 65 -1.19 13.03 -4.13
N THR A 66 -0.73 13.01 -2.87
CA THR A 66 -0.02 11.85 -2.30
C THR A 66 -0.95 10.65 -2.04
N LEU A 67 -2.22 10.89 -1.74
CA LEU A 67 -3.23 9.84 -1.65
C LEU A 67 -3.49 9.22 -3.02
N VAL A 68 -3.67 10.06 -4.04
CA VAL A 68 -3.93 9.60 -5.41
C VAL A 68 -2.74 8.81 -5.94
N SER A 69 -1.51 9.26 -5.72
CA SER A 69 -0.32 8.50 -6.15
C SER A 69 -0.19 7.18 -5.39
N ALA A 70 -0.40 7.17 -4.06
CA ALA A 70 -0.42 5.94 -3.28
C ALA A 70 -1.47 4.96 -3.81
N LEU A 71 -2.67 5.45 -4.12
CA LEU A 71 -3.76 4.65 -4.66
C LEU A 71 -3.43 4.05 -6.03
N ILE A 72 -2.95 4.88 -6.96
CA ILE A 72 -2.61 4.42 -8.32
C ILE A 72 -1.54 3.33 -8.24
N VAL A 73 -0.47 3.55 -7.48
CA VAL A 73 0.63 2.58 -7.40
C VAL A 73 0.22 1.32 -6.63
N ALA A 74 -0.65 1.42 -5.62
CA ALA A 74 -1.24 0.26 -4.95
C ALA A 74 -2.10 -0.59 -5.90
N LEU A 75 -2.93 0.07 -6.72
CA LEU A 75 -3.76 -0.60 -7.73
C LEU A 75 -2.91 -1.27 -8.80
N ILE A 76 -1.81 -0.63 -9.23
CA ILE A 76 -0.81 -1.25 -10.11
C ILE A 76 -0.22 -2.49 -9.44
N GLY A 77 0.14 -2.43 -8.16
CA GLY A 77 0.62 -3.59 -7.39
C GLY A 77 -0.36 -4.77 -7.40
N ALA A 78 -1.65 -4.50 -7.14
CA ALA A 78 -2.69 -5.53 -7.21
C ALA A 78 -2.92 -6.07 -8.64
N ALA A 79 -2.88 -5.19 -9.64
CA ALA A 79 -3.01 -5.55 -11.05
C ALA A 79 -1.86 -6.45 -11.52
N LEU A 80 -0.63 -6.16 -11.09
CA LEU A 80 0.54 -6.97 -11.41
C LEU A 80 0.38 -8.39 -10.85
N VAL A 81 -0.03 -8.56 -9.60
CA VAL A 81 -0.27 -9.91 -9.03
C VAL A 81 -1.38 -10.64 -9.79
N THR A 82 -2.44 -9.94 -10.16
CA THR A 82 -3.62 -10.55 -10.78
C THR A 82 -3.37 -10.97 -12.23
N TRP A 83 -2.63 -10.16 -13.00
CA TRP A 83 -2.51 -10.32 -14.45
C TRP A 83 -1.11 -10.68 -14.94
N LEU A 84 -0.04 -10.25 -14.28
CA LEU A 84 1.33 -10.55 -14.73
C LEU A 84 1.60 -12.06 -14.85
N PRO A 85 1.14 -12.91 -13.91
CA PRO A 85 1.30 -14.37 -14.02
C PRO A 85 0.56 -15.03 -15.19
N VAL A 86 -0.39 -14.32 -15.81
CA VAL A 86 -1.12 -14.78 -16.99
C VAL A 86 -0.30 -14.50 -18.26
N PHE A 87 0.38 -13.35 -18.30
CA PHE A 87 1.20 -12.94 -19.43
C PHE A 87 2.61 -13.53 -19.41
N VAL A 88 3.20 -13.70 -18.22
CA VAL A 88 4.56 -14.22 -18.04
C VAL A 88 4.56 -15.28 -16.93
N PRO A 89 4.35 -16.58 -17.29
CA PRO A 89 4.23 -17.67 -16.32
C PRO A 89 5.46 -17.85 -15.44
N ASP A 90 6.65 -17.58 -15.96
CA ASP A 90 7.94 -17.78 -15.26
C ASP A 90 8.11 -16.86 -14.05
N VAL A 91 7.42 -15.72 -14.02
CA VAL A 91 7.48 -14.75 -12.91
C VAL A 91 6.76 -15.29 -11.67
N ARG A 92 5.90 -16.30 -11.80
CA ARG A 92 5.23 -16.95 -10.65
C ARG A 92 6.23 -17.51 -9.65
N GLY A 93 7.36 -18.03 -10.12
CA GLY A 93 8.39 -18.57 -9.24
C GLY A 93 8.98 -17.50 -8.31
N ALA A 94 9.27 -16.32 -8.87
CA ALA A 94 9.78 -15.18 -8.11
C ALA A 94 8.70 -14.56 -7.21
N MET A 95 7.43 -14.54 -7.65
CA MET A 95 6.34 -13.91 -6.89
C MET A 95 5.91 -14.70 -5.65
N ARG A 96 6.13 -16.02 -5.61
CA ARG A 96 5.83 -16.85 -4.43
C ARG A 96 6.66 -16.52 -3.19
N ALA A 97 7.75 -15.78 -3.33
CA ALA A 97 8.59 -15.39 -2.21
C ALA A 97 7.89 -14.39 -1.26
N LEU A 98 6.85 -13.69 -1.73
CA LEU A 98 6.11 -12.70 -0.96
C LEU A 98 4.61 -13.02 -0.91
N PRO A 99 3.92 -12.70 0.19
CA PRO A 99 2.46 -12.80 0.24
C PRO A 99 1.80 -11.90 -0.80
N ASP A 100 0.72 -12.34 -1.43
CA ASP A 100 -0.01 -11.55 -2.45
C ASP A 100 -0.41 -10.14 -1.97
N LEU A 101 -0.71 -10.00 -0.67
CA LEU A 101 -1.06 -8.73 -0.01
C LEU A 101 0.12 -7.75 0.10
N ALA A 102 1.37 -8.23 0.01
CA ALA A 102 2.54 -7.38 0.10
C ALA A 102 2.68 -6.46 -1.11
N TYR A 103 2.28 -6.90 -2.29
CA TYR A 103 2.37 -6.12 -3.53
C TYR A 103 1.55 -4.81 -3.51
N PRO A 104 0.24 -4.83 -3.19
CA PRO A 104 -0.53 -3.60 -3.09
C PRO A 104 -0.05 -2.70 -1.95
N LEU A 105 0.43 -3.26 -0.83
CA LEU A 105 1.00 -2.48 0.26
C LEU A 105 2.30 -1.77 -0.16
N ILE A 106 3.24 -2.50 -0.76
CA ILE A 106 4.48 -1.93 -1.29
C ILE A 106 4.13 -0.84 -2.30
N GLY A 107 3.16 -1.10 -3.19
CA GLY A 107 2.68 -0.11 -4.13
C GLY A 107 2.15 1.16 -3.45
N ALA A 108 1.32 1.01 -2.41
CA ALA A 108 0.80 2.14 -1.64
C ALA A 108 1.91 2.99 -1.00
N VAL A 109 2.88 2.34 -0.36
CA VAL A 109 4.01 3.02 0.31
C VAL A 109 4.91 3.71 -0.71
N LEU A 110 5.24 3.06 -1.82
CA LEU A 110 6.02 3.66 -2.89
C LEU A 110 5.30 4.86 -3.50
N GLY A 111 4.02 4.72 -3.82
CA GLY A 111 3.22 5.83 -4.37
C GLY A 111 3.13 7.02 -3.43
N TYR A 112 3.04 6.79 -2.12
CA TYR A 112 3.10 7.85 -1.11
C TYR A 112 4.45 8.58 -1.13
N HIS A 113 5.56 7.83 -1.19
CA HIS A 113 6.91 8.40 -1.17
C HIS A 113 7.36 9.06 -2.47
N ILE A 114 6.82 8.67 -3.64
CA ILE A 114 7.15 9.28 -4.93
C ILE A 114 6.71 10.74 -4.99
N LYS A 115 5.55 11.07 -4.40
CA LYS A 115 4.92 12.39 -4.53
C LYS A 115 5.19 13.33 -3.35
N ARG A 116 5.87 12.84 -2.31
CA ARG A 116 6.15 13.55 -1.08
C ARG A 116 7.58 14.07 -1.06
#